data_AF-A0AAJ1NH57-F1
#
_entry.id   AF-A0AAJ1NH57-F1
#
_cell.length_a   1.000
_cell.length_b   1.000
_cell.length_c   1.000
_cell.angle_alpha   90.00
_cell.angle_beta   90.00
_cell.angle_gamma   90.00
#
_symmetry.space_group_name_H-M   'P 1'
#
loop_
_entity.id
_entity.type
_entity.pdbx_description
1 polymer ?
#
loop_
_entity_poly.entity_id
_entity_poly.type
_entity_poly.pdbx_seq_one_letter_code
_entity_poly.pdbx_strand_id
1 'polypeptide(L)' 'MSLHGVLDSTQLEILSKAVHRYCSRHGLESEEDRQLVAMRAMSLFGQGTTDLDRLSARLEKLEEPGHG' A
#
# COMPACT_ATOMS: atom_id res chain seq x y z
N MET A 1 14.20 10.59 -9.73
CA MET A 1 14.87 9.97 -8.57
C MET A 1 14.67 10.92 -7.40
N SER A 2 13.71 10.66 -6.50
CA SER A 2 13.57 11.47 -5.29
C SER A 2 14.14 10.69 -4.12
N LEU A 3 15.03 11.37 -3.41
CA LEU A 3 15.87 10.95 -2.30
C LEU A 3 15.08 10.24 -1.21
N HIS A 4 15.78 9.50 -0.35
CA HIS A 4 15.35 9.03 0.98
C HIS A 4 14.56 10.13 1.75
N GLY A 5 13.29 10.29 1.42
CA GLY A 5 12.44 11.37 1.90
C GLY A 5 11.58 10.84 3.02
N VAL A 6 11.80 11.38 4.21
CA VAL A 6 10.84 11.23 5.32
C VAL A 6 9.46 11.61 4.78
N LEU A 7 8.52 10.68 4.89
CA LEU A 7 7.13 10.95 4.55
C LEU A 7 6.59 12.00 5.51
N ASP A 8 5.93 13.02 4.98
CA ASP A 8 5.15 13.92 5.82
C ASP A 8 4.00 13.16 6.49
N SER A 9 3.49 13.67 7.61
CA SER A 9 2.37 13.08 8.34
C SER A 9 1.16 12.77 7.45
N THR A 10 0.89 13.63 6.47
CA THR A 10 -0.20 13.43 5.50
C THR A 10 0.03 12.20 4.63
N GLN A 11 1.27 12.02 4.15
CA GLN A 11 1.64 10.90 3.29
C GLN A 11 1.66 9.58 4.08
N LEU A 12 2.14 9.62 5.32
CA LEU A 12 2.11 8.48 6.22
C LEU A 12 0.66 8.06 6.55
N GLU A 13 -0.24 9.02 6.77
CA GLU A 13 -1.65 8.74 7.01
C GLU A 13 -2.30 8.06 5.80
N ILE A 14 -2.02 8.53 4.59
CA ILE A 14 -2.53 7.91 3.36
C ILE A 14 -2.05 6.46 3.24
N LEU A 15 -0.76 6.20 3.44
CA LEU A 15 -0.20 4.84 3.39
C LEU A 15 -0.81 3.94 4.48
N SER A 16 -0.90 4.44 5.71
CA SER A 16 -1.50 3.71 6.82
C SER A 16 -2.96 3.33 6.54
N LYS A 17 -3.76 4.28 6.04
CA LYS A 17 -5.16 4.04 5.66
C LYS A 17 -5.29 3.04 4.52
N ALA A 18 -4.41 3.10 3.51
CA ALA A 18 -4.42 2.17 2.39
C ALA A 18 -4.17 0.73 2.86
N VAL A 19 -3.12 0.53 3.67
CA VAL A 19 -2.75 -0.77 4.23
C VAL A 19 -3.86 -1.28 5.16
N HIS A 20 -4.36 -0.45 6.07
CA HIS A 20 -5.42 -0.86 7.00
C HIS A 20 -6.70 -1.27 6.27
N ARG A 21 -7.14 -0.48 5.28
CA ARG A 21 -8.33 -0.78 4.48
C ARG A 21 -8.17 -2.09 3.72
N TYR A 22 -6.99 -2.32 3.14
CA TYR A 22 -6.67 -3.54 2.42
C TYR A 22 -6.72 -4.76 3.33
N CYS A 23 -5.96 -4.73 4.42
CA CYS A 23 -5.89 -5.83 5.37
C CYS A 23 -7.24 -6.12 6.02
N SER A 24 -8.02 -5.08 6.36
CA SER A 24 -9.36 -5.26 6.91
C SER A 24 -10.34 -5.86 5.90
N ARG A 25 -10.20 -5.56 4.60
CA ARG A 25 -11.07 -6.11 3.55
C ARG A 25 -10.79 -7.59 3.30
N HIS A 26 -9.52 -7.99 3.31
CA HIS A 26 -9.09 -9.36 3.01
C HIS A 26 -8.92 -10.25 4.25
N GLY A 27 -9.19 -9.73 5.45
CA GLY A 27 -9.05 -10.50 6.69
C GLY A 27 -7.59 -10.81 7.04
N LEU A 28 -6.65 -9.95 6.65
CA LEU A 28 -5.22 -10.13 6.93
C LEU A 28 -4.91 -9.68 8.36
N GLU A 29 -4.82 -10.66 9.25
CA GLU A 29 -4.57 -10.44 10.68
C GLU A 29 -3.10 -10.67 11.06
N SER A 30 -2.34 -11.44 10.27
CA SER A 30 -0.93 -11.68 10.53
C SER A 30 -0.08 -10.43 10.32
N GLU A 31 0.92 -10.25 11.19
CA GLU A 31 1.91 -9.18 11.05
C GLU A 31 2.68 -9.31 9.73
N GLU A 32 3.00 -10.54 9.32
CA GLU A 32 3.73 -10.84 8.07
C GLU A 32 2.94 -10.39 6.84
N ASP A 33 1.65 -10.74 6.76
CA ASP A 33 0.77 -10.30 5.67
C ASP A 33 0.65 -8.78 5.62
N ARG A 34 0.48 -8.13 6.78
CA ARG A 34 0.39 -6.68 6.89
C ARG A 34 1.69 -5.99 6.47
N GLN A 35 2.85 -6.55 6.81
CA GLN A 35 4.15 -6.04 6.39
C GLN A 35 4.34 -6.16 4.87
N LEU A 36 3.92 -7.28 4.26
CA LEU A 36 3.95 -7.45 2.81
C LEU A 36 3.10 -6.40 2.09
N VAL A 37 1.88 -6.17 2.58
CA VAL A 37 0.98 -5.12 2.05
C VAL A 37 1.59 -3.73 2.22
N ALA A 38 2.19 -3.44 3.37
CA ALA A 38 2.87 -2.16 3.62
C ALA A 38 4.04 -1.93 2.65
N MET A 39 4.88 -2.94 2.41
CA MET A 39 5.97 -2.85 1.44
C MET A 39 5.46 -2.59 0.03
N ARG A 40 4.38 -3.27 -0.40
CA ARG A 40 3.74 -3.03 -1.70
C ARG A 40 3.19 -1.61 -1.80
N ALA A 41 2.50 -1.12 -0.77
CA ALA A 41 1.97 0.24 -0.72
C ALA A 41 3.08 1.29 -0.80
N MET A 42 4.18 1.11 -0.06
CA MET A 42 5.35 2.00 -0.13
C MET A 42 6.00 2.00 -1.52
N SER A 43 6.12 0.84 -2.15
CA SER A 43 6.64 0.74 -3.53
C SER A 43 5.76 1.50 -4.53
N LEU A 44 4.43 1.35 -4.44
CA LEU A 44 3.48 2.09 -5.28
C LEU A 44 3.56 3.61 -5.03
N PHE A 45 3.78 4.02 -3.80
CA PHE A 45 3.97 5.42 -3.42
C PHE A 45 5.26 6.00 -4.00
N GLY A 46 6.36 5.25 -3.92
CA GLY A 46 7.64 5.60 -4.56
C GLY A 46 7.56 5.72 -6.08
N GLN A 47 6.59 5.04 -6.71
CA GLN A 47 6.27 5.17 -8.15
C GLN A 47 5.35 6.37 -8.46
N GLY A 48 5.01 7.21 -7.47
CA GLY A 48 4.15 8.38 -7.64
C GLY A 48 2.65 8.11 -7.43
N THR A 49 2.27 6.98 -6.84
CA THR A 49 0.87 6.72 -6.45
C THR A 49 0.64 7.24 -5.03
N THR A 50 0.26 8.51 -4.90
CA THR A 50 0.12 9.18 -3.59
C THR A 50 -1.31 9.36 -3.11
N ASP A 51 -2.29 8.91 -3.89
CA ASP A 51 -3.71 8.98 -3.56
C ASP A 51 -4.18 7.66 -2.91
N LEU A 52 -5.02 7.77 -1.89
CA LEU A 52 -5.52 6.63 -1.11
C LEU A 52 -6.33 5.65 -1.97
N ASP A 53 -7.28 6.16 -2.76
CA ASP A 53 -8.16 5.33 -3.58
C ASP A 53 -7.36 4.61 -4.67
N ARG A 54 -6.43 5.34 -5.30
CA ARG A 54 -5.53 4.79 -6.31
C ARG A 54 -4.56 3.76 -5.73
N LEU A 55 -4.05 3.96 -4.51
CA LEU A 55 -3.24 2.97 -3.81
C LEU A 55 -4.03 1.70 -3.53
N SER A 56 -5.24 1.82 -2.96
CA SER A 56 -6.11 0.67 -2.72
C SER A 56 -6.42 -0.06 -4.02
N ALA A 57 -6.85 0.62 -5.08
CA ALA A 57 -7.14 -0.02 -6.36
C ALA A 57 -5.93 -0.72 -6.99
N ARG A 58 -4.71 -0.17 -6.82
CA ARG A 58 -3.49 -0.82 -7.31
C ARG A 58 -3.06 -2.01 -6.45
N LEU A 59 -3.29 -1.96 -5.14
CA LEU A 59 -3.06 -3.09 -4.25
C LEU A 59 -3.95 -4.28 -4.62
N GLU A 60 -5.25 -4.05 -4.87
CA GLU A 60 -6.18 -5.11 -5.32
C GLU A 60 -5.69 -5.73 -6.63
N LYS A 61 -5.23 -4.91 -7.60
CA LYS A 61 -4.71 -5.39 -8.88
C LYS A 61 -3.42 -6.22 -8.79
N LEU A 62 -2.66 -6.10 -7.70
CA LEU A 62 -1.46 -6.91 -7.47
C LEU A 62 -1.80 -8.28 -6.84
N GLU A 63 -3.01 -8.45 -6.31
CA GLU A 63 -3.49 -9.73 -5.75
C GLU A 63 -4.49 -10.47 -6.65
N GLU A 64 -5.01 -9.82 -7.69
CA GLU A 64 -5.63 -10.54 -8.81
C GLU A 64 -4.62 -11.56 -9.34
N PRO A 65 -4.89 -12.89 -9.25
CA PRO A 65 -4.00 -13.88 -9.81
C PRO A 65 -3.97 -13.67 -11.32
N GLY A 66 -2.89 -13.06 -11.80
CA GLY A 66 -2.45 -13.26 -13.17
C GLY A 66 -2.26 -14.75 -13.36
N HIS A 67 -3.21 -15.38 -14.04
CA HIS A 67 -2.99 -16.64 -14.71
C HIS A 67 -1.82 -16.41 -15.70
N GLY A 68 -0.64 -16.91 -15.33
CA GLY A 68 0.60 -16.81 -16.10
C GLY A 68 1.61 -17.83 -15.62
#